data_AF-A0A970Q1N9-F1
#
_entry.id   AF-A0A970Q1N9-F1
#
_cell.length_a   1.000
_cell.length_b   1.000
_cell.length_c   1.000
_cell.angle_alpha   90.00
_cell.angle_beta   90.00
_cell.angle_gamma   90.00
#
_symmetry.space_group_name_H-M   'P 1'
#
loop_
_entity.id
_entity.type
_entity.pdbx_description
1 polymer ?
#
loop_
_entity_poly.entity_id
_entity_poly.type
_entity_poly.pdbx_seq_one_letter_code
_entity_poly.pdbx_strand_id
1 'polypeptide(L)'
;MIIISLIINTVIFFLISNWSYLQKKKKNPDYPDRPLTKVILFPLALGIVFTLIVDAFKGVMVYQLILFLVAAVLLYWIFFVMNKK
;
A
#
# COMPACT_ATOMS: atom_id res chain seq x y z
N MET A 1 1.18 13.05 -5.33
CA MET A 1 0.48 12.04 -4.50
C MET A 1 1.42 11.09 -3.78
N ILE A 2 2.45 10.54 -4.43
CA ILE A 2 3.42 9.60 -3.82
C ILE A 2 4.01 10.09 -2.48
N ILE A 3 4.45 11.36 -2.39
CA ILE A 3 5.01 11.90 -1.14
C ILE A 3 3.97 11.94 -0.01
N ILE A 4 2.74 12.32 -0.32
CA ILE A 4 1.64 12.35 0.67
C ILE A 4 1.32 10.90 1.11
N SER A 5 1.23 9.97 0.17
CA SER A 5 1.03 8.55 0.47
C SER A 5 2.17 7.98 1.32
N LEU A 6 3.42 8.36 1.02
CA LEU A 6 4.59 7.97 1.79
C LEU A 6 4.50 8.47 3.24
N ILE A 7 4.20 9.76 3.43
CA ILE A 7 4.04 10.35 4.77
C ILE A 7 2.94 9.62 5.55
N ILE A 8 1.77 9.40 4.94
CA ILE A 8 0.65 8.70 5.58
C ILE A 8 1.05 7.26 5.94
N ASN A 9 1.62 6.50 5.00
CA ASN A 9 2.01 5.13 5.21
C ASN A 9 3.09 5.01 6.30
N THR A 10 4.10 5.88 6.29
CA THR A 10 5.15 5.92 7.32
C THR A 10 4.58 6.27 8.69
N VAL A 11 3.66 7.23 8.80
CA VAL A 11 3.00 7.56 10.08
C VAL A 11 2.19 6.37 10.59
N ILE A 12 1.43 5.69 9.72
CA ILE A 12 0.66 4.51 10.09
C ILE A 12 1.59 3.40 10.60
N PHE A 13 2.63 3.05 9.84
CA PHE A 13 3.58 2.02 10.27
C PHE A 13 4.34 2.41 11.53
N PHE A 14 4.64 3.70 11.71
CA PHE A 14 5.30 4.20 12.91
C PHE A 14 4.41 4.00 14.13
N LEU A 15 3.14 4.39 14.02
CA LEU A 15 2.15 4.21 15.09
C LEU A 15 1.98 2.73 15.40
N ILE A 16 1.75 1.87 14.42
CA ILE A 16 1.55 0.43 14.63
C ILE A 16 2.78 -0.23 15.27
N SER A 17 3.97 0.03 14.73
CA SER A 17 5.22 -0.60 15.20
C SER A 17 5.62 -0.13 16.60
N ASN A 18 5.39 1.15 16.91
CA ASN A 18 5.79 1.75 18.18
C ASN A 18 4.67 1.83 19.22
N TRP A 19 3.42 1.46 18.89
CA TRP A 19 2.26 1.59 19.78
C TRP A 19 2.49 0.93 21.14
N SER A 20 2.92 -0.33 21.13
CA SER A 20 3.17 -1.11 22.34
C SER A 20 4.31 -0.52 23.18
N TYR A 21 5.35 0.00 22.52
CA TYR A 21 6.48 0.63 23.19
C TYR A 21 6.07 1.95 23.87
N LEU A 22 5.33 2.80 23.15
CA LEU A 22 4.85 4.08 23.68
C LEU A 22 3.93 3.87 24.88
N GLN A 23 3.05 2.85 24.85
CA GLN A 23 2.21 2.53 26.00
C GLN A 23 3.01 2.05 27.22
N LYS A 24 4.03 1.22 27.02
CA LYS A 24 4.85 0.71 28.13
C LYS A 24 5.74 1.78 28.73
N LYS A 25 6.33 2.65 27.90
CA LYS A 25 7.12 3.82 28.35
C LYS A 25 6.26 4.87 29.04
N LYS A 26 4.98 5.03 28.64
CA LYS A 26 4.01 5.88 29.35
C LYS A 26 3.66 5.33 30.74
N LYS A 27 3.61 4.01 30.92
CA LYS A 27 3.24 3.36 32.19
C LYS A 27 4.42 3.19 33.15
N ASN A 28 5.64 3.06 32.64
CA ASN A 28 6.85 2.96 33.44
C ASN A 28 7.93 3.92 32.90
N PRO A 29 8.29 4.98 33.64
CA PRO A 29 9.33 5.92 33.23
C PRO A 29 10.70 5.27 33.00
N ASP A 30 11.02 4.19 33.72
CA ASP A 30 12.28 3.45 33.61
C ASP A 30 12.26 2.37 32.50
N TYR A 31 11.30 2.43 31.56
CA TYR A 31 11.23 1.45 30.48
C TYR A 31 12.44 1.58 29.55
N PRO A 32 13.14 0.47 29.22
CA PRO A 32 14.41 0.52 28.49
C PRO A 32 14.25 1.11 27.09
N ASP A 33 15.20 1.97 26.72
CA ASP A 33 15.21 2.63 25.43
C ASP A 33 15.46 1.66 24.28
N ARG A 34 14.62 1.76 23.25
CA ARG A 34 14.82 1.01 22.00
C ARG A 34 15.81 1.75 21.08
N PRO A 35 16.65 1.01 20.33
CA PRO A 35 17.54 1.62 19.37
C PRO A 35 16.74 2.38 18.29
N LEU A 36 17.21 3.60 17.96
CA LEU A 36 16.59 4.50 16.98
C LEU A 36 16.29 3.82 15.64
N THR A 37 17.15 2.89 15.22
CA THR A 37 16.97 2.07 14.01
C THR A 37 15.65 1.29 14.02
N LYS A 38 15.26 0.72 15.16
CA LYS A 38 14.00 -0.05 15.26
C LYS A 38 12.78 0.85 15.39
N VAL A 39 12.94 2.03 15.99
CA VAL A 39 11.83 2.96 16.27
C VAL A 39 11.48 3.78 15.04
N ILE A 40 12.47 4.28 14.31
CA ILE A 40 12.28 5.25 13.22
C ILE A 40 12.63 4.64 11.86
N LEU A 41 13.78 3.98 11.74
CA LEU A 41 14.25 3.49 10.44
C LEU A 41 13.38 2.34 9.92
N PHE A 42 12.92 1.44 10.79
CA PHE A 42 12.06 0.33 10.39
C PHE A 42 10.71 0.79 9.82
N PRO A 43 9.90 1.64 10.51
CA PRO A 43 8.66 2.15 9.93
C PRO A 43 8.85 2.98 8.66
N LEU A 44 9.94 3.73 8.59
CA LEU A 44 10.27 4.53 7.40
C LEU A 44 10.57 3.62 6.20
N ALA A 45 11.45 2.63 6.36
CA ALA A 45 11.76 1.66 5.32
C ALA A 45 10.51 0.90 4.86
N LEU A 46 9.67 0.47 5.80
CA LEU A 46 8.40 -0.20 5.48
C LEU A 46 7.44 0.72 4.71
N GLY A 47 7.35 1.99 5.09
CA GLY A 47 6.55 3.00 4.39
C GLY A 47 7.03 3.23 2.96
N ILE A 48 8.35 3.30 2.74
CA ILE A 48 8.95 3.44 1.40
C ILE A 48 8.61 2.23 0.55
N VAL A 49 8.93 1.02 1.02
CA VAL A 49 8.70 -0.23 0.28
C VAL A 49 7.23 -0.39 -0.06
N PHE A 50 6.34 -0.19 0.91
CA PHE A 50 4.90 -0.31 0.68
C PHE A 50 4.37 0.72 -0.32
N THR A 51 4.83 1.97 -0.24
CA THR A 51 4.39 3.02 -1.17
C THR A 51 4.81 2.71 -2.60
N LEU A 52 6.04 2.23 -2.81
CA LEU A 52 6.53 1.82 -4.13
C LEU A 52 5.77 0.62 -4.69
N ILE A 53 5.50 -0.38 -3.83
CA ILE A 53 4.71 -1.56 -4.20
C ILE A 53 3.31 -1.12 -4.67
N VAL A 54 2.59 -0.38 -3.83
CA VAL A 54 1.21 0.04 -4.15
C VAL A 54 1.17 0.90 -5.43
N ASP A 55 2.17 1.76 -5.63
CA ASP A 55 2.25 2.58 -6.83
C ASP A 55 2.47 1.73 -8.10
N ALA A 56 3.36 0.75 -8.05
CA ALA A 56 3.56 -0.20 -9.13
C ALA A 56 2.29 -1.02 -9.43
N PHE A 57 1.59 -1.50 -8.39
CA PHE A 57 0.35 -2.27 -8.56
C PHE A 57 -0.81 -1.43 -9.12
N LYS A 58 -0.88 -0.13 -8.85
CA LYS A 58 -1.90 0.74 -9.47
C LYS A 58 -1.80 0.74 -10.99
N GLY A 59 -0.58 0.81 -11.53
CA GLY A 59 -0.36 0.75 -12.97
C GLY A 59 -0.83 -0.58 -13.57
N VAL A 60 -0.48 -1.69 -12.93
CA VAL A 60 -0.91 -3.04 -13.34
C VAL A 60 -2.44 -3.18 -13.31
N MET A 61 -3.08 -2.70 -12.24
CA MET A 61 -4.54 -2.75 -12.09
C MET A 61 -5.26 -1.98 -13.20
N VAL A 62 -4.78 -0.77 -13.53
CA VAL A 62 -5.36 0.04 -14.61
C VAL A 62 -5.21 -0.67 -15.96
N TYR A 63 -4.03 -1.21 -16.25
CA TYR A 63 -3.80 -1.97 -17.49
C TYR A 63 -4.73 -3.18 -17.61
N GLN A 64 -4.93 -3.90 -16.50
CA GLN A 64 -5.78 -5.08 -16.44
C GLN A 64 -7.28 -4.73 -16.65
N LEU A 65 -7.74 -3.59 -16.12
CA LEU A 65 -9.09 -3.08 -16.38
C LEU A 65 -9.31 -2.72 -17.86
N ILE A 66 -8.31 -2.11 -18.52
CA ILE A 66 -8.39 -1.80 -19.96
C ILE A 66 -8.47 -3.08 -20.78
N LEU A 67 -7.59 -4.06 -20.50
CA LEU A 67 -7.63 -5.36 -21.17
C LEU A 67 -8.98 -6.06 -20.98
N PHE A 68 -9.54 -5.99 -19.78
CA PHE A 68 -10.86 -6.53 -19.49
C PHE A 68 -11.96 -5.87 -20.34
N LEU A 69 -11.96 -4.54 -20.44
CA LEU A 69 -12.91 -3.81 -21.29
C LEU A 69 -12.78 -4.20 -22.77
N VAL A 70 -11.55 -4.29 -23.28
CA VAL A 70 -11.29 -4.71 -24.66
C VAL A 70 -11.82 -6.14 -24.89
N ALA A 71 -11.53 -7.07 -23.97
CA ALA A 71 -12.03 -8.43 -24.04
C ALA A 71 -13.56 -8.48 -24.01
N ALA A 72 -14.21 -7.68 -23.15
CA ALA A 72 -15.67 -7.61 -23.08
C ALA A 72 -16.29 -7.11 -24.39
N VAL A 73 -15.70 -6.07 -25.02
CA VAL A 73 -16.16 -5.55 -26.31
C VAL A 73 -16.00 -6.60 -27.42
N LEU A 74 -14.85 -7.30 -27.46
CA LEU A 74 -14.61 -8.36 -28.44
C LEU A 74 -15.61 -9.51 -28.28
N LEU A 75 -15.85 -9.95 -27.04
CA LEU A 75 -16.83 -10.99 -26.75
C LEU A 75 -18.25 -10.55 -27.15
N TYR A 76 -18.65 -9.30 -26.84
CA TYR A 76 -19.93 -8.76 -27.29
C TYR A 76 -20.05 -8.80 -28.82
N TRP A 77 -19.01 -8.36 -29.53
CA TRP A 77 -19.03 -8.38 -31.00
C TRP A 77 -19.20 -9.80 -31.54
N ILE A 78 -18.38 -10.75 -31.07
CA ILE A 78 -18.41 -12.14 -31.53
C ILE A 78 -19.79 -12.77 -31.25
N PHE A 79 -20.28 -12.66 -30.03
CA PHE A 79 -21.49 -13.38 -29.61
C PHE A 79 -22.81 -12.69 -29.99
N PHE A 80 -22.85 -11.36 -30.08
CA PHE A 80 -24.11 -10.62 -30.30
C PHE A 80 -24.20 -9.93 -31.66
N VAL A 81 -23.07 -9.60 -32.30
CA VAL A 81 -23.08 -8.91 -33.60
C VAL A 81 -22.78 -9.88 -34.74
N MET A 82 -21.76 -10.74 -34.60
CA MET A 82 -21.43 -11.74 -35.63
C MET A 82 -22.36 -12.96 -35.61
N ASN A 83 -22.91 -13.30 -34.45
CA ASN A 83 -23.83 -14.43 -34.31
C ASN A 83 -25.30 -14.06 -34.59
N LYS A 84 -25.58 -12.86 -35.11
CA LYS A 84 -26.89 -12.52 -35.70
C LYS A 84 -27.00 -13.20 -37.07
N LYS A 85 -27.32 -14.48 -37.06
CA LYS A 85 -27.96 -15.19 -38.17
C LYS A 85 -29.31 -15.72 -37.69
#